data_AF-A0A543G316-F1
#
_entry.id   AF-A0A543G316-F1
#
_cell.length_a   1.000
_cell.length_b   1.000
_cell.length_c   1.000
_cell.angle_alpha   90.00
_cell.angle_beta   90.00
_cell.angle_gamma   90.00
#
_symmetry.space_group_name_H-M   'P 1'
#
loop_
_entity.id
_entity.type
_entity.pdbx_description
1 polymer ?
#
loop_
_entity_poly.entity_id
_entity_poly.type
_entity_poly.pdbx_seq_one_letter_code
_entity_poly.pdbx_strand_id
1 'polypeptide(L)'
;MKATIISSVRQIGSGYEHKKTILLLLIITLLGCTEETIINNYSAEGLGKVNVYIEGNITNEEAQAKLIAEIGSQTENIYVQETTQLTDITINFSKNLRDIVIKDNLELKNITINGSHHIMNDLTIGNQYSYNYYPIDRKMENITINGIIELNDFAFYTHGEQAKNINCNDLISINNYIYLNIIGLNNILNFNKLKYINKLKKVDGELSSFGSTFQNNIYSSFQIFNMPELVEVYNIENLPTIETLTFPKLKKMKALYCEYYIGFRNFNLPQLERCDYMYLRNISSNDPSCTDCISNPTINFPNLNYCETIALRDLQLDTHKVNTILHQFLNVTPVSSKNIILDWNNAAPTGQGIIDKQNLITQGNNVLTN
;
A
#
# COMPACT_ATOMS: atom_id res chain seq x y z
N MET A 1 -13.87 41.71 -11.68
CA MET A 1 -13.62 42.96 -10.95
C MET A 1 -12.70 43.80 -11.84
N LYS A 2 -13.25 44.79 -12.55
CA LYS A 2 -12.54 45.65 -13.52
C LYS A 2 -12.09 46.92 -12.81
N ALA A 3 -10.79 47.20 -12.80
CA ALA A 3 -10.26 48.47 -12.32
C ALA A 3 -10.11 49.44 -13.50
N THR A 4 -10.88 50.52 -13.48
CA THR A 4 -10.86 51.63 -14.42
C THR A 4 -9.78 52.62 -14.00
N ILE A 5 -8.83 52.92 -14.90
CA ILE A 5 -7.86 54.00 -14.73
C ILE A 5 -8.47 55.27 -15.33
N ILE A 6 -8.73 56.26 -14.48
CA ILE A 6 -9.13 57.61 -14.90
C ILE A 6 -7.87 58.48 -14.88
N SER A 7 -7.38 58.91 -16.05
CA SER A 7 -6.39 59.98 -16.16
C SER A 7 -7.05 61.24 -16.71
N SER A 8 -7.11 62.29 -15.90
CA SER A 8 -7.55 63.62 -16.30
C SER A 8 -6.33 64.45 -16.71
N VAL A 9 -6.18 64.73 -18.01
CA VAL A 9 -5.18 65.68 -18.52
C VAL A 9 -5.85 67.04 -18.75
N ARG A 10 -5.45 68.03 -17.97
CA ARG A 10 -5.83 69.44 -18.13
C ARG A 10 -4.91 70.08 -19.18
N GLN A 11 -5.48 70.58 -20.27
CA GLN A 11 -4.79 71.44 -21.23
C GLN A 11 -4.68 72.87 -20.67
N ILE A 12 -3.46 73.42 -20.67
CA ILE A 12 -3.22 74.87 -20.64
C ILE A 12 -2.33 75.20 -21.83
N GLY A 13 -2.75 76.19 -22.61
CA GLY A 13 -2.12 76.60 -23.84
C GLY A 13 -1.04 77.68 -23.68
N SER A 14 -0.51 78.05 -24.86
CA SER A 14 0.49 79.06 -25.19
C SER A 14 1.96 78.62 -25.06
N GLY A 15 2.69 78.72 -26.17
CA GLY A 15 4.13 78.47 -26.24
C GLY A 15 4.54 77.63 -27.44
N TYR A 16 4.48 78.20 -28.64
CA TYR A 16 4.84 77.55 -29.92
C TYR A 16 6.34 77.18 -30.04
N GLU A 17 7.16 77.47 -29.02
CA GLU A 17 8.61 77.18 -28.97
C GLU A 17 8.97 75.97 -28.07
N HIS A 18 8.05 75.47 -27.23
CA HIS A 18 8.32 74.30 -26.35
C HIS A 18 7.94 72.95 -26.97
N LYS A 19 7.27 72.94 -28.13
CA LYS A 19 6.87 71.70 -28.80
C LYS A 19 8.04 70.96 -29.46
N LYS A 20 9.14 71.64 -29.82
CA LYS A 20 10.34 70.97 -30.34
C LYS A 20 11.12 70.26 -29.25
N THR A 21 11.20 70.82 -28.04
CA THR A 21 11.93 70.22 -26.93
C THR A 21 11.20 69.02 -26.32
N ILE A 22 9.87 69.07 -26.22
CA ILE A 22 9.06 67.94 -25.73
C ILE A 22 9.00 66.80 -26.76
N LEU A 23 8.99 67.11 -28.07
CA LEU A 23 9.07 66.09 -29.11
C LEU A 23 10.45 65.41 -29.16
N LEU A 24 11.54 66.15 -28.89
CA LEU A 24 12.88 65.58 -28.79
C LEU A 24 13.05 64.68 -27.55
N LEU A 25 12.43 65.05 -26.41
CA LEU A 25 12.45 64.24 -25.20
C LEU A 25 11.66 62.93 -25.34
N LEU A 26 10.55 62.95 -26.10
CA LEU A 26 9.74 61.76 -26.39
C LEU A 26 10.42 60.79 -27.37
N ILE A 27 11.20 61.30 -28.32
CA ILE A 27 11.97 60.46 -29.26
C ILE A 27 13.15 59.77 -28.55
N ILE A 28 13.77 60.40 -27.55
CA ILE A 28 14.86 59.78 -26.77
C ILE A 28 14.32 58.65 -25.86
N THR A 29 13.08 58.75 -25.36
CA THR A 29 12.44 57.64 -24.61
C THR A 29 11.90 56.51 -25.49
N LEU A 30 11.63 56.76 -26.78
CA LEU A 30 11.11 55.76 -27.74
C LEU A 30 12.21 55.03 -28.53
N LEU A 31 13.42 55.59 -28.61
CA LEU A 31 14.59 54.94 -29.23
C LEU A 31 15.56 54.32 -28.20
N GLY A 32 15.23 54.42 -26.91
CA GLY A 32 15.92 53.74 -25.82
C GLY A 32 15.50 52.29 -25.61
N CYS A 33 14.95 51.61 -26.62
CA CYS A 33 14.90 50.14 -26.63
C CYS A 33 16.32 49.59 -26.81
N THR A 34 17.18 49.80 -25.82
CA THR A 34 18.25 48.85 -25.59
C THR A 34 17.56 47.54 -25.30
N GLU A 35 17.83 46.51 -26.10
CA GLU A 35 17.56 45.14 -25.70
C GLU A 35 18.27 44.94 -24.36
N GLU A 36 17.56 45.19 -23.26
CA GLU A 36 17.88 44.55 -22.00
C GLU A 36 17.73 43.08 -22.30
N THR A 37 18.86 42.49 -22.74
CA THR A 37 19.13 41.10 -22.53
C THR A 37 19.04 40.94 -21.03
N ILE A 38 17.83 40.65 -20.55
CA ILE A 38 17.61 40.13 -19.21
C ILE A 38 18.33 38.79 -19.24
N ILE A 39 19.63 38.83 -18.93
CA ILE A 39 20.40 37.66 -18.58
C ILE A 39 19.81 37.26 -17.24
N ASN A 40 18.73 36.47 -17.29
CA ASN A 40 18.17 35.77 -16.15
C ASN A 40 19.23 34.76 -15.71
N ASN A 41 20.26 35.25 -15.04
CA ASN A 41 21.34 34.48 -14.45
C ASN A 41 20.88 33.92 -13.09
N TYR A 42 19.62 33.48 -13.02
CA TYR A 42 19.21 32.56 -11.97
C TYR A 42 19.87 31.25 -12.35
N SER A 43 21.00 30.92 -11.72
CA SER A 43 21.51 29.56 -11.82
C SER A 43 20.40 28.66 -11.29
N ALA A 44 19.83 27.84 -12.17
CA ALA A 44 18.80 26.86 -11.81
C ALA A 44 19.38 25.71 -10.96
N GLU A 45 20.53 25.95 -10.31
CA GLU A 45 21.27 24.98 -9.54
C GLU A 45 20.42 24.55 -8.34
N GLY A 46 20.14 23.25 -8.25
CA GLY A 46 19.37 22.66 -7.14
C GLY A 46 17.85 22.72 -7.28
N LEU A 47 17.29 23.29 -8.36
CA LEU A 47 15.87 23.13 -8.66
C LEU A 47 15.53 21.68 -9.04
N GLY A 48 16.42 21.03 -9.79
CA GLY A 48 16.18 19.68 -10.32
C GLY A 48 15.07 19.64 -11.36
N LYS A 49 14.82 18.46 -11.93
CA LYS A 49 13.71 18.23 -12.85
C LYS A 49 12.47 17.80 -12.08
N VAL A 50 11.29 18.22 -12.54
CA VAL A 50 10.00 17.76 -11.98
C VAL A 50 9.86 16.23 -12.05
N ASN A 51 10.29 15.65 -13.18
CA ASN A 51 10.31 14.21 -13.42
C ASN A 51 11.74 13.76 -13.74
N VAL A 52 12.23 12.75 -13.02
CA VAL A 52 13.54 12.12 -13.26
C VAL A 52 13.33 10.71 -13.80
N TYR A 53 14.01 10.38 -14.91
CA TYR A 53 13.89 9.08 -15.59
C TYR A 53 15.23 8.35 -15.65
N ILE A 54 15.28 7.12 -15.17
CA ILE A 54 16.40 6.18 -15.29
C ILE A 54 15.93 5.01 -16.16
N GLU A 55 16.45 4.91 -17.39
CA GLU A 55 15.95 3.94 -18.37
C GLU A 55 17.02 3.46 -19.36
N GLY A 56 16.74 2.34 -20.01
CA GLY A 56 17.57 1.79 -21.09
C GLY A 56 18.85 1.12 -20.62
N ASN A 57 19.88 1.18 -21.45
CA ASN A 57 21.14 0.44 -21.23
C ASN A 57 22.11 1.17 -20.28
N ILE A 58 21.63 1.52 -19.09
CA ILE A 58 22.35 2.34 -18.10
C ILE A 58 23.04 1.48 -17.03
N THR A 59 24.27 1.83 -16.65
CA THR A 59 24.98 1.20 -15.53
C THR A 59 24.59 1.81 -14.19
N ASN A 60 25.02 1.19 -13.09
CA ASN A 60 24.79 1.70 -11.73
C ASN A 60 25.39 3.11 -11.55
N GLU A 61 26.63 3.33 -12.02
CA GLU A 61 27.34 4.59 -11.88
C GLU A 61 26.65 5.71 -12.66
N GLU A 62 26.23 5.43 -13.89
CA GLU A 62 25.51 6.38 -14.75
C GLU A 62 24.14 6.75 -14.15
N ALA A 63 23.39 5.75 -13.68
CA ALA A 63 22.11 5.97 -13.02
C ALA A 63 22.26 6.83 -11.76
N GLN A 64 23.26 6.53 -10.92
CA GLN A 64 23.52 7.29 -9.70
C GLN A 64 23.94 8.72 -10.00
N ALA A 65 24.81 8.93 -10.99
CA ALA A 65 25.22 10.27 -11.42
C ALA A 65 24.01 11.08 -11.92
N LYS A 66 23.12 10.45 -12.69
CA LYS A 66 21.90 11.09 -13.20
C LYS A 66 20.94 11.46 -12.06
N LEU A 67 20.72 10.59 -11.08
CA LEU A 67 19.90 10.91 -9.90
C LEU A 67 20.48 12.11 -9.12
N ILE A 68 21.79 12.15 -8.91
CA ILE A 68 22.47 13.26 -8.20
C ILE A 68 22.31 14.59 -8.95
N ALA A 69 22.42 14.55 -10.29
CA ALA A 69 22.35 15.75 -11.11
C ALA A 69 20.91 16.27 -11.30
N GLU A 70 19.92 15.38 -11.35
CA GLU A 70 18.56 15.73 -11.76
C GLU A 70 17.57 15.86 -10.59
N ILE A 71 17.81 15.23 -9.44
CA ILE A 71 16.95 15.39 -8.26
C ILE A 71 17.23 16.74 -7.59
N GLY A 72 16.18 17.52 -7.36
CA GLY A 72 16.26 18.81 -6.68
C GLY A 72 14.96 19.20 -5.99
N SER A 73 14.85 20.48 -5.64
CA SER A 73 13.72 21.01 -4.85
C SER A 73 12.36 21.01 -5.55
N GLN A 74 12.32 20.90 -6.89
CA GLN A 74 11.11 20.81 -7.70
C GLN A 74 10.80 19.38 -8.15
N THR A 75 11.64 18.39 -7.81
CA THR A 75 11.39 17.01 -8.20
C THR A 75 10.18 16.47 -7.47
N GLU A 76 9.20 16.01 -8.23
CA GLU A 76 7.99 15.40 -7.72
C GLU A 76 8.00 13.89 -7.96
N ASN A 77 8.55 13.44 -9.10
CA ASN A 77 8.42 12.04 -9.52
C ASN A 77 9.74 11.44 -9.98
N ILE A 78 9.97 10.18 -9.62
CA ILE A 78 11.13 9.40 -10.07
C ILE A 78 10.66 8.10 -10.71
N TYR A 79 11.14 7.86 -11.93
CA TYR A 79 10.83 6.68 -12.72
C TYR A 79 12.13 5.90 -13.01
N VAL A 80 12.18 4.63 -12.65
CA VAL A 80 13.28 3.71 -12.96
C VAL A 80 12.71 2.55 -13.75
N GLN A 81 12.87 2.58 -15.07
CA GLN A 81 12.14 1.68 -15.95
C GLN A 81 12.95 1.11 -17.09
N GLU A 82 12.65 -0.12 -17.49
CA GLU A 82 13.17 -0.72 -18.73
C GLU A 82 14.71 -0.73 -18.81
N THR A 83 15.39 -0.88 -17.66
CA THR A 83 16.86 -0.92 -17.65
C THR A 83 17.40 -2.33 -17.90
N THR A 84 18.45 -2.44 -18.72
CA THR A 84 19.05 -3.74 -19.08
C THR A 84 20.36 -4.09 -18.37
N GLN A 85 21.07 -3.11 -17.80
CA GLN A 85 22.36 -3.31 -17.11
C GLN A 85 22.35 -2.90 -15.64
N LEU A 86 21.35 -2.15 -15.18
CA LEU A 86 21.25 -1.66 -13.82
C LEU A 86 21.01 -2.83 -12.86
N THR A 87 21.92 -3.06 -11.92
CA THR A 87 21.80 -4.11 -10.88
C THR A 87 21.46 -3.52 -9.51
N ASP A 88 21.81 -2.26 -9.27
CA ASP A 88 21.67 -1.62 -7.97
C ASP A 88 21.25 -0.16 -8.15
N ILE A 89 20.32 0.31 -7.32
CA ILE A 89 19.94 1.72 -7.31
C ILE A 89 19.72 2.24 -5.89
N THR A 90 20.24 3.45 -5.64
CA THR A 90 19.98 4.20 -4.41
C THR A 90 19.34 5.54 -4.74
N ILE A 91 18.10 5.72 -4.28
CA ILE A 91 17.34 6.95 -4.46
C ILE A 91 17.37 7.73 -3.15
N ASN A 92 18.07 8.86 -3.12
CA ASN A 92 18.12 9.77 -1.98
C ASN A 92 17.33 11.04 -2.28
N PHE A 93 16.43 11.44 -1.39
CA PHE A 93 15.66 12.68 -1.52
C PHE A 93 15.41 13.33 -0.16
N SER A 94 15.30 14.66 -0.17
CA SER A 94 15.11 15.48 1.05
C SER A 94 13.92 16.43 0.98
N LYS A 95 13.18 16.40 -0.14
CA LYS A 95 12.04 17.26 -0.46
C LYS A 95 10.88 16.41 -0.99
N ASN A 96 9.68 16.98 -0.93
CA ASN A 96 8.41 16.30 -1.16
C ASN A 96 8.34 15.61 -2.54
N LEU A 97 8.79 14.36 -2.59
CA LEU A 97 8.46 13.46 -3.69
C LEU A 97 7.02 13.01 -3.54
N ARG A 98 6.33 13.06 -4.67
CA ARG A 98 4.97 12.58 -4.82
C ARG A 98 4.98 11.08 -5.13
N ASP A 99 5.71 10.67 -6.16
CA ASP A 99 5.61 9.31 -6.71
C ASP A 99 7.01 8.72 -7.01
N ILE A 100 7.22 7.45 -6.64
CA ILE A 100 8.37 6.65 -7.10
C ILE A 100 7.84 5.39 -7.79
N VAL A 101 8.25 5.19 -9.04
CA VAL A 101 7.88 4.03 -9.84
C VAL A 101 9.13 3.32 -10.33
N ILE A 102 9.34 2.07 -9.89
CA ILE A 102 10.45 1.21 -10.31
C ILE A 102 9.84 0.00 -11.01
N LYS A 103 9.96 -0.07 -12.35
CA LYS A 103 9.33 -1.12 -13.13
C LYS A 103 10.20 -1.68 -14.24
N ASP A 104 9.91 -2.88 -14.71
CA ASP A 104 10.45 -3.31 -16.00
C ASP A 104 12.00 -3.37 -16.14
N ASN A 105 12.72 -3.42 -15.03
CA ASN A 105 14.18 -3.58 -14.96
C ASN A 105 14.58 -5.06 -14.98
N LEU A 106 15.45 -5.47 -15.90
CA LEU A 106 15.81 -6.87 -16.13
C LEU A 106 16.79 -7.40 -15.08
N GLU A 107 17.85 -6.63 -14.82
CA GLU A 107 19.00 -7.04 -14.00
C GLU A 107 18.97 -6.47 -12.58
N LEU A 108 18.00 -5.60 -12.26
CA LEU A 108 17.93 -4.88 -11.00
C LEU A 108 17.67 -5.83 -9.83
N LYS A 109 18.61 -5.86 -8.88
CA LYS A 109 18.60 -6.71 -7.69
C LYS A 109 18.30 -5.95 -6.41
N ASN A 110 18.99 -4.83 -6.22
CA ASN A 110 19.00 -4.12 -4.95
C ASN A 110 18.43 -2.71 -5.12
N ILE A 111 17.44 -2.38 -4.30
CA ILE A 111 16.77 -1.09 -4.29
C ILE A 111 16.90 -0.50 -2.89
N THR A 112 17.49 0.68 -2.78
CA THR A 112 17.51 1.46 -1.55
C THR A 112 16.83 2.80 -1.78
N ILE A 113 15.81 3.11 -0.98
CA ILE A 113 15.09 4.38 -1.02
C ILE A 113 15.28 5.07 0.33
N ASN A 114 15.87 6.26 0.31
CA ASN A 114 16.14 7.06 1.50
C ASN A 114 15.47 8.43 1.38
N GLY A 115 14.39 8.61 2.14
CA GLY A 115 13.77 9.91 2.40
C GLY A 115 14.17 10.49 3.75
N SER A 116 13.58 11.63 4.12
CA SER A 116 13.69 12.20 5.47
C SER A 116 12.32 12.64 5.98
N HIS A 117 11.59 11.73 6.64
CA HIS A 117 10.24 11.96 7.17
C HIS A 117 9.22 12.41 6.11
N HIS A 118 9.15 11.68 4.99
CA HIS A 118 8.31 12.06 3.87
C HIS A 118 6.94 11.37 3.88
N ILE A 119 5.95 12.12 3.41
CA ILE A 119 4.64 11.64 3.01
C ILE A 119 4.67 11.55 1.48
N MET A 120 4.37 10.38 0.95
CA MET A 120 4.41 10.11 -0.48
C MET A 120 3.02 9.60 -0.92
N ASN A 121 2.65 9.89 -2.16
CA ASN A 121 1.39 9.39 -2.71
C ASN A 121 1.57 7.92 -3.09
N ASP A 122 2.42 7.61 -4.06
CA ASP A 122 2.59 6.25 -4.58
C ASP A 122 4.05 5.79 -4.49
N LEU A 123 4.24 4.59 -3.95
CA LEU A 123 5.45 3.81 -4.14
C LEU A 123 5.09 2.49 -4.81
N THR A 124 5.44 2.40 -6.09
CA THR A 124 5.23 1.20 -6.91
C THR A 124 6.57 0.60 -7.30
N ILE A 125 6.83 -0.63 -6.87
CA ILE A 125 8.02 -1.41 -7.23
C ILE A 125 7.58 -2.73 -7.81
N GLY A 126 7.80 -2.95 -9.10
CA GLY A 126 7.44 -4.22 -9.67
C GLY A 126 7.39 -4.25 -11.18
N ASN A 127 7.14 -5.44 -11.72
CA ASN A 127 7.10 -5.62 -13.16
C ASN A 127 5.69 -5.39 -13.69
N GLN A 128 5.58 -4.59 -14.74
CA GLN A 128 4.29 -4.30 -15.35
C GLN A 128 4.01 -5.38 -16.38
N TYR A 129 3.62 -6.59 -15.98
CA TYR A 129 3.13 -7.57 -16.95
C TYR A 129 1.86 -8.32 -16.54
N SER A 130 1.01 -8.42 -17.55
CA SER A 130 -0.38 -8.85 -17.51
C SER A 130 -0.54 -10.29 -17.04
N TYR A 131 -1.70 -10.58 -16.45
CA TYR A 131 -2.21 -11.86 -15.96
C TYR A 131 -1.97 -13.12 -16.84
N ASN A 132 -1.46 -13.01 -18.06
CA ASN A 132 -1.45 -14.07 -19.07
C ASN A 132 -0.11 -14.36 -19.78
N TYR A 133 1.03 -13.74 -19.42
CA TYR A 133 2.30 -14.00 -20.14
C TYR A 133 3.42 -14.46 -19.21
N TYR A 134 4.16 -15.48 -19.66
CA TYR A 134 5.23 -16.18 -18.95
C TYR A 134 6.13 -15.24 -18.13
N PRO A 135 6.44 -15.57 -16.87
CA PRO A 135 7.26 -14.72 -16.03
C PRO A 135 8.67 -14.62 -16.62
N ILE A 136 9.05 -13.41 -17.04
CA ILE A 136 10.46 -13.09 -17.26
C ILE A 136 11.11 -13.18 -15.88
N ASP A 137 12.06 -14.09 -15.71
CA ASP A 137 12.78 -14.27 -14.45
C ASP A 137 13.59 -13.01 -14.15
N ARG A 138 13.29 -12.39 -13.00
CA ARG A 138 13.80 -11.07 -12.64
C ARG A 138 14.49 -11.13 -11.29
N LYS A 139 15.59 -10.39 -11.20
CA LYS A 139 16.59 -10.60 -10.17
C LYS A 139 16.43 -9.73 -8.93
N MET A 140 15.30 -9.02 -8.76
CA MET A 140 15.04 -8.23 -7.54
C MET A 140 15.18 -9.14 -6.32
N GLU A 141 15.95 -8.74 -5.32
CA GLU A 141 16.28 -9.56 -4.15
C GLU A 141 16.12 -8.72 -2.88
N ASN A 142 16.78 -7.56 -2.78
CA ASN A 142 16.80 -6.76 -1.56
C ASN A 142 16.19 -5.36 -1.78
N ILE A 143 15.16 -5.03 -1.00
CA ILE A 143 14.50 -3.73 -1.02
C ILE A 143 14.53 -3.13 0.38
N THR A 144 15.12 -1.95 0.51
CA THR A 144 15.16 -1.20 1.76
C THR A 144 14.53 0.18 1.57
N ILE A 145 13.54 0.50 2.41
CA ILE A 145 12.82 1.77 2.39
C ILE A 145 12.98 2.46 3.75
N ASN A 146 13.63 3.62 3.72
CA ASN A 146 13.96 4.45 4.88
C ASN A 146 13.37 5.85 4.73
N GLY A 147 13.00 6.46 5.86
CA GLY A 147 12.57 7.85 5.94
C GLY A 147 11.26 8.20 5.25
N ILE A 148 10.51 7.24 4.70
CA ILE A 148 9.11 7.40 4.30
C ILE A 148 8.24 7.02 5.49
N ILE A 149 7.42 7.95 5.98
CA ILE A 149 6.57 7.76 7.17
C ILE A 149 5.12 7.46 6.81
N GLU A 150 4.62 7.98 5.69
CA GLU A 150 3.26 7.74 5.22
C GLU A 150 3.26 7.52 3.70
N LEU A 151 2.47 6.56 3.25
CA LEU A 151 2.15 6.32 1.84
C LEU A 151 0.63 6.37 1.65
N ASN A 152 0.16 6.86 0.50
CA ASN A 152 -1.24 6.63 0.14
C ASN A 152 -1.39 5.21 -0.41
N ASP A 153 -0.60 4.88 -1.43
CA ASP A 153 -0.62 3.62 -2.13
C ASP A 153 0.76 2.95 -2.02
N PHE A 154 0.80 1.69 -1.62
CA PHE A 154 2.04 0.90 -1.61
C PHE A 154 1.85 -0.38 -2.41
N ALA A 155 2.59 -0.50 -3.50
CA ALA A 155 2.37 -1.58 -4.46
C ALA A 155 3.68 -2.28 -4.82
N PHE A 156 3.73 -3.59 -4.60
CA PHE A 156 4.90 -4.41 -4.85
C PHE A 156 4.54 -5.67 -5.64
N TYR A 157 5.13 -5.83 -6.83
CA TYR A 157 4.80 -6.92 -7.76
C TYR A 157 6.07 -7.54 -8.32
N THR A 158 6.38 -8.79 -7.97
CA THR A 158 7.56 -9.46 -8.50
C THR A 158 7.29 -10.92 -8.79
N HIS A 159 8.00 -11.40 -9.81
CA HIS A 159 8.03 -12.79 -10.22
C HIS A 159 9.47 -13.26 -10.23
N GLY A 160 9.68 -14.52 -9.87
CA GLY A 160 10.98 -15.17 -9.89
C GLY A 160 11.08 -16.20 -8.76
N GLU A 161 12.08 -17.08 -8.85
CA GLU A 161 12.29 -18.12 -7.85
C GLU A 161 13.04 -17.59 -6.61
N GLN A 162 13.79 -16.50 -6.78
CA GLN A 162 14.65 -15.94 -5.72
C GLN A 162 13.81 -15.32 -4.61
N ALA A 163 14.18 -15.62 -3.36
CA ALA A 163 13.60 -15.02 -2.18
C ALA A 163 13.79 -13.50 -2.18
N LYS A 164 12.77 -12.77 -1.73
CA LYS A 164 12.77 -11.31 -1.64
C LYS A 164 12.86 -10.87 -0.19
N ASN A 165 13.77 -9.95 0.10
CA ASN A 165 13.95 -9.33 1.41
C ASN A 165 13.54 -7.86 1.34
N ILE A 166 12.35 -7.55 1.88
CA ILE A 166 11.75 -6.22 1.84
C ILE A 166 11.68 -5.67 3.25
N ASN A 167 12.36 -4.55 3.49
CA ASN A 167 12.41 -3.88 4.79
C ASN A 167 11.92 -2.44 4.68
N CYS A 168 10.81 -2.14 5.35
CA CYS A 168 10.28 -0.80 5.53
C CYS A 168 10.54 -0.35 6.98
N ASN A 169 11.54 0.50 7.17
CA ASN A 169 12.04 0.82 8.51
C ASN A 169 11.23 1.91 9.22
N ASP A 170 10.72 2.88 8.47
CA ASP A 170 10.10 4.08 9.04
C ASP A 170 8.62 4.26 8.70
N LEU A 171 8.06 3.40 7.85
CA LEU A 171 6.67 3.52 7.40
C LEU A 171 5.69 3.30 8.56
N ILE A 172 4.86 4.29 8.86
CA ILE A 172 3.89 4.29 9.96
C ILE A 172 2.46 4.03 9.45
N SER A 173 2.09 4.56 8.28
CA SER A 173 0.76 4.35 7.72
C SER A 173 0.75 4.18 6.21
N ILE A 174 -0.19 3.35 5.75
CA ILE A 174 -0.63 3.25 4.36
C ILE A 174 -2.09 3.67 4.33
N ASN A 175 -2.43 4.75 3.60
CA ASN A 175 -3.73 5.40 3.75
C ASN A 175 -4.84 4.78 2.93
N ASN A 176 -4.54 4.26 1.74
CA ASN A 176 -5.53 3.75 0.79
C ASN A 176 -5.42 2.24 0.59
N TYR A 177 -4.28 1.74 0.10
CA TYR A 177 -4.09 0.31 -0.09
C TYR A 177 -2.64 -0.16 -0.10
N ILE A 178 -2.47 -1.43 0.29
CA ILE A 178 -1.25 -2.20 0.15
C ILE A 178 -1.48 -3.38 -0.79
N TYR A 179 -0.76 -3.41 -1.91
CA TYR A 179 -0.82 -4.53 -2.84
C TYR A 179 0.54 -5.23 -2.88
N LEU A 180 0.58 -6.50 -2.49
CA LEU A 180 1.77 -7.34 -2.51
C LEU A 180 1.48 -8.59 -3.34
N ASN A 181 2.11 -8.71 -4.50
CA ASN A 181 2.14 -9.95 -5.28
C ASN A 181 3.59 -10.36 -5.49
N ILE A 182 4.09 -11.19 -4.57
CA ILE A 182 5.48 -11.60 -4.49
C ILE A 182 5.52 -13.10 -4.77
N ILE A 183 5.78 -13.46 -6.03
CA ILE A 183 6.01 -14.84 -6.39
C ILE A 183 7.46 -15.19 -6.08
N GLY A 184 7.64 -16.33 -5.43
CA GLY A 184 8.90 -16.83 -4.89
C GLY A 184 8.65 -17.56 -3.57
N LEU A 185 9.63 -18.32 -3.11
CA LEU A 185 9.58 -19.00 -1.81
C LEU A 185 10.46 -18.27 -0.80
N ASN A 186 10.15 -18.43 0.49
CA ASN A 186 10.95 -17.91 1.60
C ASN A 186 11.13 -16.38 1.58
N ASN A 187 10.12 -15.64 1.13
CA ASN A 187 10.19 -14.18 1.16
C ASN A 187 10.23 -13.67 2.61
N ILE A 188 10.90 -12.54 2.82
CA ILE A 188 11.00 -11.83 4.08
C ILE A 188 10.42 -10.44 3.87
N LEU A 189 9.37 -10.10 4.63
CA LEU A 189 8.78 -8.77 4.64
C LEU A 189 8.70 -8.24 6.07
N ASN A 190 9.34 -7.10 6.31
CA ASN A 190 9.33 -6.43 7.59
C ASN A 190 8.82 -5.00 7.46
N PHE A 191 7.75 -4.68 8.18
CA PHE A 191 7.31 -3.31 8.41
C PHE A 191 7.54 -2.95 9.88
N ASN A 192 8.68 -2.33 10.17
CA ASN A 192 9.14 -2.18 11.55
C ASN A 192 8.31 -1.22 12.40
N LYS A 193 7.64 -0.24 11.76
CA LYS A 193 6.86 0.81 12.45
C LYS A 193 5.43 0.96 11.94
N LEU A 194 4.96 0.09 11.05
CA LEU A 194 3.64 0.23 10.42
C LEU A 194 2.55 -0.03 11.45
N LYS A 195 1.70 0.98 11.68
CA LYS A 195 0.61 0.97 12.66
C LYS A 195 -0.77 0.90 12.00
N TYR A 196 -0.91 1.48 10.82
CA TYR A 196 -2.21 1.69 10.17
C TYR A 196 -2.17 1.27 8.71
N ILE A 197 -3.16 0.49 8.31
CA ILE A 197 -3.43 0.19 6.90
C ILE A 197 -4.87 0.60 6.58
N ASN A 198 -5.04 1.41 5.53
CA ASN A 198 -6.29 1.96 5.01
C ASN A 198 -6.97 2.96 5.94
N LYS A 199 -6.20 3.85 6.56
CA LYS A 199 -6.69 4.84 7.54
C LYS A 199 -7.72 5.82 6.97
N LEU A 200 -7.59 6.23 5.70
CA LEU A 200 -8.40 7.30 5.11
C LEU A 200 -9.63 6.81 4.34
N LYS A 201 -9.77 5.48 4.15
CA LYS A 201 -10.86 4.94 3.34
C LYS A 201 -12.20 5.01 4.09
N LYS A 202 -12.90 6.13 3.94
CA LYS A 202 -14.34 6.24 4.20
C LYS A 202 -15.06 5.52 3.08
N VAL A 203 -15.42 4.28 3.33
CA VAL A 203 -16.31 3.55 2.43
C VAL A 203 -17.72 4.06 2.69
N ASP A 204 -18.09 5.16 2.03
CA ASP A 204 -19.46 5.70 2.01
C ASP A 204 -20.39 4.89 1.07
N GLY A 205 -20.03 3.65 0.73
CA GLY A 205 -20.87 2.74 -0.06
C GLY A 205 -20.72 1.33 0.48
N GLU A 206 -21.83 0.70 0.88
CA GLU A 206 -21.91 -0.67 1.40
C GLU A 206 -20.84 -1.59 0.76
N LEU A 207 -20.09 -2.33 1.58
CA LEU A 207 -19.27 -3.44 1.10
C LEU A 207 -20.16 -4.26 0.16
N SER A 208 -19.93 -4.18 -1.16
CA SER A 208 -20.68 -4.99 -2.11
C SER A 208 -20.43 -6.43 -1.70
N SER A 209 -21.52 -7.18 -1.54
CA SER A 209 -21.51 -8.40 -0.74
C SER A 209 -20.42 -9.41 -1.13
N PHE A 210 -19.91 -9.40 -2.38
CA PHE A 210 -18.76 -10.22 -2.80
C PHE A 210 -18.03 -9.66 -4.07
N GLY A 211 -17.82 -8.35 -4.23
CA GLY A 211 -17.35 -7.79 -5.52
C GLY A 211 -16.36 -6.62 -5.48
N SER A 212 -15.07 -6.94 -5.38
CA SER A 212 -13.90 -6.20 -5.92
C SER A 212 -13.51 -4.80 -5.41
N THR A 213 -13.99 -4.30 -4.27
CA THR A 213 -13.36 -3.12 -3.61
C THR A 213 -12.23 -3.48 -2.64
N PHE A 214 -11.93 -4.77 -2.60
CA PHE A 214 -10.85 -5.44 -1.92
C PHE A 214 -9.46 -4.95 -2.37
N GLN A 215 -8.80 -4.01 -1.67
CA GLN A 215 -7.54 -3.40 -2.19
C GLN A 215 -6.26 -3.86 -1.48
N ASN A 216 -6.38 -4.53 -0.33
CA ASN A 216 -5.22 -4.94 0.45
C ASN A 216 -4.88 -6.39 0.18
N ASN A 217 -4.28 -6.63 -0.97
CA ASN A 217 -4.08 -7.96 -1.48
C ASN A 217 -2.66 -8.46 -1.20
N ILE A 218 -2.51 -9.58 -0.50
CA ILE A 218 -1.20 -10.13 -0.13
C ILE A 218 -1.05 -11.56 -0.64
N TYR A 219 -0.50 -11.69 -1.84
CA TYR A 219 -0.13 -12.96 -2.47
C TYR A 219 1.36 -13.19 -2.36
N SER A 220 1.78 -14.11 -1.50
CA SER A 220 3.19 -14.50 -1.37
C SER A 220 3.32 -15.77 -0.53
N SER A 221 4.46 -16.45 -0.67
CA SER A 221 4.98 -17.39 0.32
C SER A 221 6.05 -16.70 1.15
N PHE A 222 5.82 -16.52 2.46
CA PHE A 222 6.77 -15.85 3.35
C PHE A 222 7.38 -16.84 4.35
N GLN A 223 8.70 -16.71 4.53
CA GLN A 223 9.38 -17.22 5.72
C GLN A 223 9.13 -16.28 6.91
N ILE A 224 9.17 -14.97 6.65
CA ILE A 224 8.94 -13.93 7.67
C ILE A 224 7.97 -12.91 7.09
N PHE A 225 6.86 -12.67 7.78
CA PHE A 225 5.91 -11.61 7.48
C PHE A 225 5.59 -10.87 8.77
N ASN A 226 6.22 -9.72 8.97
CA ASN A 226 6.30 -9.05 10.26
C ASN A 226 5.73 -7.63 10.20
N MET A 227 4.74 -7.37 11.06
CA MET A 227 4.14 -6.05 11.30
C MET A 227 3.90 -5.89 12.82
N PRO A 228 4.97 -5.76 13.63
CA PRO A 228 4.87 -5.89 15.09
C PRO A 228 4.12 -4.72 15.74
N GLU A 229 4.09 -3.58 15.07
CA GLU A 229 3.43 -2.35 15.53
C GLU A 229 2.01 -2.16 14.98
N LEU A 230 1.48 -3.12 14.20
CA LEU A 230 0.18 -2.97 13.55
C LEU A 230 -0.94 -2.89 14.58
N VAL A 231 -1.69 -1.78 14.60
CA VAL A 231 -2.76 -1.51 15.59
C VAL A 231 -4.14 -1.61 14.96
N GLU A 232 -4.29 -1.11 13.73
CA GLU A 232 -5.58 -1.04 13.05
C GLU A 232 -5.41 -1.26 11.55
N VAL A 233 -6.30 -2.07 11.00
CA VAL A 233 -6.39 -2.34 9.57
C VAL A 233 -7.84 -2.23 9.15
N TYR A 234 -8.12 -1.55 8.04
CA TYR A 234 -9.46 -1.63 7.49
C TYR A 234 -9.72 -3.07 7.00
N ASN A 235 -9.05 -3.53 5.95
CA ASN A 235 -9.25 -4.88 5.43
C ASN A 235 -7.92 -5.57 5.10
N ILE A 236 -7.88 -6.89 5.13
CA ILE A 236 -6.82 -7.70 4.53
C ILE A 236 -7.49 -8.75 3.66
N GLU A 237 -7.03 -8.86 2.41
CA GLU A 237 -7.44 -9.89 1.48
C GLU A 237 -6.27 -10.76 1.08
N ASN A 238 -6.56 -12.06 1.02
CA ASN A 238 -5.58 -13.10 0.75
C ASN A 238 -4.45 -13.03 1.77
N LEU A 239 -4.36 -14.06 2.59
CA LEU A 239 -3.22 -14.15 3.49
C LEU A 239 -2.09 -14.84 2.74
N PRO A 240 -0.85 -14.47 3.07
CA PRO A 240 0.28 -15.19 2.54
C PRO A 240 0.30 -16.62 3.04
N THR A 241 0.94 -17.49 2.27
CA THR A 241 1.36 -18.81 2.73
C THR A 241 2.50 -18.61 3.73
N ILE A 242 2.22 -18.74 5.03
CA ILE A 242 3.18 -18.62 6.12
C ILE A 242 2.79 -19.53 7.28
N GLU A 243 3.73 -20.22 7.92
CA GLU A 243 3.42 -21.20 8.99
C GLU A 243 2.71 -20.57 10.20
N THR A 244 3.15 -19.37 10.62
CA THR A 244 2.55 -18.65 11.75
C THR A 244 2.30 -17.21 11.35
N LEU A 245 1.04 -16.79 11.42
CA LEU A 245 0.64 -15.41 11.24
C LEU A 245 0.24 -14.81 12.59
N THR A 246 0.95 -13.76 13.00
CA THR A 246 0.69 -13.07 14.27
C THR A 246 0.77 -11.56 14.11
N PHE A 247 -0.25 -10.86 14.62
CA PHE A 247 -0.23 -9.41 14.78
C PHE A 247 -0.41 -9.06 16.26
N PRO A 248 0.69 -8.86 17.02
CA PRO A 248 0.64 -8.84 18.48
C PRO A 248 -0.06 -7.60 19.05
N LYS A 249 -0.13 -6.50 18.29
CA LYS A 249 -0.75 -5.23 18.72
C LYS A 249 -2.06 -4.90 18.00
N LEU A 250 -2.52 -5.76 17.10
CA LEU A 250 -3.70 -5.48 16.27
C LEU A 250 -4.95 -5.53 17.13
N LYS A 251 -5.67 -4.40 17.23
CA LYS A 251 -6.90 -4.25 18.03
C LYS A 251 -8.16 -4.23 17.20
N LYS A 252 -8.09 -3.64 16.01
CA LYS A 252 -9.26 -3.40 15.16
C LYS A 252 -8.99 -3.84 13.74
N MET A 253 -9.96 -4.58 13.21
CA MET A 253 -10.04 -4.93 11.81
C MET A 253 -11.47 -4.71 11.32
N LYS A 254 -11.69 -4.15 10.12
CA LYS A 254 -13.04 -4.16 9.52
C LYS A 254 -13.30 -5.52 8.88
N ALA A 255 -12.37 -6.01 8.06
CA ALA A 255 -12.53 -7.28 7.36
C ALA A 255 -11.23 -8.09 7.22
N LEU A 256 -11.32 -9.39 7.44
CA LEU A 256 -10.34 -10.37 7.01
C LEU A 256 -10.99 -11.30 5.99
N TYR A 257 -10.42 -11.39 4.80
CA TYR A 257 -10.90 -12.31 3.77
C TYR A 257 -9.74 -13.12 3.21
N CYS A 258 -9.73 -14.42 3.48
CA CYS A 258 -8.72 -15.33 2.96
C CYS A 258 -9.41 -16.56 2.39
N GLU A 259 -9.30 -16.75 1.08
CA GLU A 259 -9.95 -17.86 0.37
C GLU A 259 -8.97 -18.89 -0.22
N TYR A 260 -7.72 -18.50 -0.47
CA TYR A 260 -6.76 -19.32 -1.20
C TYR A 260 -5.57 -19.73 -0.34
N TYR A 261 -5.18 -21.01 -0.46
CA TYR A 261 -3.91 -21.59 0.01
C TYR A 261 -3.48 -21.13 1.41
N ILE A 262 -4.35 -21.35 2.40
CA ILE A 262 -4.04 -21.05 3.79
C ILE A 262 -2.88 -21.96 4.24
N GLY A 263 -1.68 -21.37 4.27
CA GLY A 263 -0.44 -22.02 4.69
C GLY A 263 -0.13 -21.89 6.19
N PHE A 264 -1.04 -21.34 7.00
CA PHE A 264 -0.79 -21.14 8.42
C PHE A 264 -1.26 -22.31 9.28
N ARG A 265 -0.38 -22.76 10.17
CA ARG A 265 -0.66 -23.65 11.30
C ARG A 265 -1.15 -22.88 12.50
N ASN A 266 -0.66 -21.65 12.67
CA ASN A 266 -1.03 -20.79 13.79
C ASN A 266 -1.49 -19.43 13.26
N PHE A 267 -2.74 -19.08 13.55
CA PHE A 267 -3.32 -17.78 13.30
C PHE A 267 -3.66 -17.13 14.64
N ASN A 268 -2.84 -16.16 15.07
CA ASN A 268 -2.86 -15.63 16.44
C ASN A 268 -2.99 -14.10 16.45
N LEU A 269 -4.14 -13.61 16.90
CA LEU A 269 -4.45 -12.20 17.03
C LEU A 269 -4.76 -11.87 18.51
N PRO A 270 -3.75 -11.87 19.39
CA PRO A 270 -3.95 -11.88 20.85
C PRO A 270 -4.58 -10.61 21.41
N GLN A 271 -4.56 -9.50 20.67
CA GLN A 271 -5.13 -8.22 21.09
C GLN A 271 -6.33 -7.78 20.24
N LEU A 272 -6.81 -8.63 19.33
CA LEU A 272 -7.93 -8.26 18.45
C LEU A 272 -9.20 -8.14 19.28
N GLU A 273 -9.73 -6.92 19.38
CA GLU A 273 -10.95 -6.60 20.11
C GLU A 273 -12.17 -6.58 19.17
N ARG A 274 -12.00 -6.08 17.94
CA ARG A 274 -13.08 -5.91 16.96
C ARG A 274 -12.70 -6.41 15.57
N CYS A 275 -13.53 -7.26 14.98
CA CYS A 275 -13.46 -7.67 13.58
C CYS A 275 -14.85 -7.83 13.00
N ASP A 276 -15.32 -6.91 12.16
CA ASP A 276 -16.71 -6.93 11.69
C ASP A 276 -16.97 -8.16 10.80
N TYR A 277 -16.03 -8.50 9.92
CA TYR A 277 -16.15 -9.63 8.99
C TYR A 277 -14.86 -10.46 8.95
N MET A 278 -14.92 -11.75 9.31
CA MET A 278 -13.81 -12.68 9.23
C MET A 278 -14.19 -13.89 8.38
N TYR A 279 -13.51 -14.07 7.25
CA TYR A 279 -13.68 -15.20 6.36
C TYR A 279 -12.35 -15.87 6.12
N LEU A 280 -12.22 -17.12 6.54
CA LEU A 280 -11.08 -17.98 6.31
C LEU A 280 -11.59 -19.26 5.65
N ARG A 281 -11.10 -19.54 4.44
CA ARG A 281 -11.38 -20.76 3.68
C ARG A 281 -10.09 -21.34 3.15
N ASN A 282 -9.93 -22.65 3.32
CA ASN A 282 -8.85 -23.38 2.68
C ASN A 282 -9.38 -24.09 1.42
N ILE A 283 -9.31 -23.45 0.25
CA ILE A 283 -9.79 -24.06 -1.01
C ILE A 283 -9.02 -25.32 -1.41
N SER A 284 -7.75 -25.43 -1.00
CA SER A 284 -6.86 -26.47 -1.51
C SER A 284 -7.14 -27.87 -0.94
N SER A 285 -8.10 -28.00 -0.01
CA SER A 285 -8.71 -29.30 0.37
C SER A 285 -9.27 -30.09 -0.84
N ASN A 286 -9.68 -29.38 -1.91
CA ASN A 286 -10.21 -29.98 -3.13
C ASN A 286 -9.11 -30.30 -4.15
N ASP A 287 -7.88 -29.88 -3.88
CA ASP A 287 -6.71 -30.18 -4.69
C ASP A 287 -5.96 -31.36 -4.06
N PRO A 288 -6.13 -32.59 -4.58
CA PRO A 288 -5.45 -33.77 -4.05
C PRO A 288 -3.91 -33.70 -4.19
N SER A 289 -3.38 -32.75 -4.97
CA SER A 289 -1.94 -32.51 -5.09
C SER A 289 -1.37 -31.62 -3.98
N CYS A 290 -2.23 -30.99 -3.17
CA CYS A 290 -1.82 -30.12 -2.07
C CYS A 290 -1.39 -30.94 -0.84
N THR A 291 -0.15 -31.44 -0.85
CA THR A 291 0.45 -32.17 0.27
C THR A 291 0.71 -31.28 1.50
N ASP A 292 0.82 -29.97 1.28
CA ASP A 292 1.11 -28.97 2.33
C ASP A 292 -0.14 -28.22 2.82
N CYS A 293 -1.32 -28.68 2.42
CA CYS A 293 -2.58 -28.19 2.92
C CYS A 293 -2.69 -28.43 4.42
N ILE A 294 -2.59 -27.36 5.20
CA ILE A 294 -2.70 -27.47 6.64
C ILE A 294 -4.15 -27.72 7.02
N SER A 295 -4.35 -28.84 7.70
CA SER A 295 -5.58 -29.18 8.38
C SER A 295 -5.51 -28.73 9.84
N ASN A 296 -6.66 -28.34 10.37
CA ASN A 296 -6.86 -28.05 11.79
C ASN A 296 -5.93 -26.95 12.35
N PRO A 297 -5.90 -25.72 11.78
CA PRO A 297 -5.06 -24.65 12.29
C PRO A 297 -5.44 -24.24 13.73
N THR A 298 -4.49 -23.74 14.50
CA THR A 298 -4.75 -23.05 15.76
C THR A 298 -5.21 -21.64 15.44
N ILE A 299 -6.43 -21.31 15.83
CA ILE A 299 -7.05 -19.99 15.60
C ILE A 299 -7.28 -19.37 16.98
N ASN A 300 -6.67 -18.21 17.24
CA ASN A 300 -6.72 -17.57 18.55
C ASN A 300 -6.98 -16.06 18.43
N PHE A 301 -8.08 -15.60 19.06
CA PHE A 301 -8.45 -14.19 19.20
C PHE A 301 -9.17 -13.99 20.55
N PRO A 302 -8.44 -14.12 21.68
CA PRO A 302 -9.05 -14.25 23.01
C PRO A 302 -9.79 -12.99 23.47
N ASN A 303 -9.43 -11.82 22.93
CA ASN A 303 -10.01 -10.53 23.30
C ASN A 303 -11.13 -10.09 22.36
N LEU A 304 -11.52 -10.92 21.36
CA LEU A 304 -12.54 -10.55 20.38
C LEU A 304 -13.88 -10.35 21.10
N ASN A 305 -14.39 -9.13 21.08
CA ASN A 305 -15.62 -8.72 21.73
C ASN A 305 -16.68 -8.22 20.74
N TYR A 306 -16.31 -7.95 19.48
CA TYR A 306 -17.22 -7.56 18.42
C TYR A 306 -16.92 -8.31 17.12
N CYS A 307 -17.93 -8.97 16.54
CA CYS A 307 -17.90 -9.60 15.23
C CYS A 307 -19.30 -9.83 14.67
N GLU A 308 -19.56 -9.36 13.45
CA GLU A 308 -20.86 -9.52 12.77
C GLU A 308 -20.89 -10.83 11.97
N THR A 309 -19.81 -11.16 11.28
CA THR A 309 -19.69 -12.40 10.51
C THR A 309 -18.38 -13.10 10.78
N ILE A 310 -18.47 -14.39 11.12
CA ILE A 310 -17.34 -15.30 11.13
C ILE A 310 -17.66 -16.50 10.22
N ALA A 311 -16.77 -16.76 9.27
CA ALA A 311 -16.85 -17.87 8.35
C ALA A 311 -15.51 -18.60 8.32
N LEU A 312 -15.44 -19.74 9.00
CA LEU A 312 -14.28 -20.62 9.04
C LEU A 312 -14.65 -21.89 8.28
N ARG A 313 -14.36 -21.92 6.99
CA ARG A 313 -14.84 -22.97 6.08
C ARG A 313 -13.67 -23.84 5.67
N ASP A 314 -13.89 -25.15 5.63
CA ASP A 314 -12.89 -26.09 5.11
C ASP A 314 -11.53 -26.10 5.84
N LEU A 315 -11.53 -25.72 7.12
CA LEU A 315 -10.28 -25.66 7.89
C LEU A 315 -9.97 -26.98 8.60
N GLN A 316 -10.82 -28.00 8.44
CA GLN A 316 -10.73 -29.29 9.13
C GLN A 316 -10.60 -29.12 10.67
N LEU A 317 -11.35 -28.17 11.23
CA LEU A 317 -11.35 -27.93 12.67
C LEU A 317 -11.88 -29.16 13.40
N ASP A 318 -11.17 -29.60 14.44
CA ASP A 318 -11.70 -30.64 15.32
C ASP A 318 -12.90 -30.14 16.15
N THR A 319 -13.64 -31.09 16.74
CA THR A 319 -14.85 -30.78 17.53
C THR A 319 -14.55 -29.89 18.73
N HIS A 320 -13.36 -29.98 19.31
CA HIS A 320 -13.00 -29.15 20.46
C HIS A 320 -12.87 -27.67 20.05
N LYS A 321 -12.23 -27.38 18.92
CA LYS A 321 -12.12 -26.02 18.37
C LYS A 321 -13.48 -25.47 17.93
N VAL A 322 -14.30 -26.28 17.25
CA VAL A 322 -15.67 -25.87 16.86
C VAL A 322 -16.48 -25.49 18.10
N ASN A 323 -16.48 -26.34 19.14
CA ASN A 323 -17.17 -26.05 20.40
C ASN A 323 -16.63 -24.77 21.07
N THR A 324 -15.31 -24.56 21.05
CA THR A 324 -14.67 -23.38 21.66
C THR A 324 -15.09 -22.10 20.96
N ILE A 325 -15.12 -22.09 19.62
CA ILE A 325 -15.55 -20.93 18.84
C ILE A 325 -17.03 -20.62 19.10
N LEU A 326 -17.91 -21.64 19.08
CA LEU A 326 -19.32 -21.45 19.41
C LEU A 326 -19.52 -20.86 20.81
N HIS A 327 -18.79 -21.38 21.80
CA HIS A 327 -18.85 -20.90 23.17
C HIS A 327 -18.41 -19.43 23.28
N GLN A 328 -17.29 -19.07 22.64
CA GLN A 328 -16.80 -17.69 22.62
C GLN A 328 -17.84 -16.71 22.06
N PHE A 329 -18.50 -17.09 20.97
CA PHE A 329 -19.48 -16.24 20.27
C PHE A 329 -20.78 -15.99 21.03
N LEU A 330 -21.02 -16.68 22.16
CA LEU A 330 -22.14 -16.36 23.06
C LEU A 330 -22.03 -14.95 23.65
N ASN A 331 -20.79 -14.46 23.82
CA ASN A 331 -20.50 -13.17 24.46
C ASN A 331 -19.99 -12.11 23.46
N VAL A 332 -19.73 -12.49 22.21
CA VAL A 332 -19.31 -11.56 21.15
C VAL A 332 -20.51 -10.73 20.70
N THR A 333 -20.33 -9.41 20.65
CA THR A 333 -21.32 -8.46 20.19
C THR A 333 -21.33 -8.33 18.66
N PRO A 334 -22.46 -8.00 18.01
CA PRO A 334 -23.80 -7.89 18.59
C PRO A 334 -24.33 -9.23 19.12
N VAL A 335 -25.24 -9.22 20.10
CA VAL A 335 -25.77 -10.46 20.70
C VAL A 335 -26.62 -11.26 19.71
N SER A 336 -27.31 -10.57 18.80
CA SER A 336 -28.15 -11.14 17.74
C SER A 336 -27.62 -10.77 16.36
N SER A 337 -28.22 -11.33 15.30
CA SER A 337 -27.95 -10.97 13.90
C SER A 337 -26.53 -11.24 13.43
N LYS A 338 -25.74 -12.04 14.17
CA LYS A 338 -24.45 -12.55 13.69
C LYS A 338 -24.66 -13.63 12.64
N ASN A 339 -23.67 -13.78 11.76
CA ASN A 339 -23.57 -14.89 10.83
C ASN A 339 -22.34 -15.75 11.18
N ILE A 340 -22.58 -16.95 11.68
CA ILE A 340 -21.55 -17.87 12.20
C ILE A 340 -21.55 -19.12 11.31
N ILE A 341 -20.50 -19.30 10.51
CA ILE A 341 -20.37 -20.39 9.54
C ILE A 341 -19.13 -21.23 9.87
N LEU A 342 -19.33 -22.43 10.39
CA LEU A 342 -18.30 -23.43 10.74
C LEU A 342 -18.50 -24.70 9.89
N ASP A 343 -18.24 -24.50 8.61
CA ASP A 343 -18.53 -25.26 7.39
C ASP A 343 -17.77 -26.51 6.91
N TRP A 344 -18.38 -27.28 5.99
CA TRP A 344 -17.79 -28.19 5.00
C TRP A 344 -17.00 -29.39 5.51
N ASN A 345 -15.76 -29.20 5.92
CA ASN A 345 -14.88 -30.28 6.38
C ASN A 345 -14.52 -30.15 7.87
N ASN A 346 -15.13 -29.19 8.58
CA ASN A 346 -14.99 -29.09 10.03
C ASN A 346 -15.78 -30.20 10.74
N ALA A 347 -15.34 -30.61 11.92
CA ALA A 347 -16.10 -31.57 12.70
C ALA A 347 -17.42 -30.96 13.20
N ALA A 348 -18.47 -31.78 13.34
CA ALA A 348 -19.73 -31.33 13.93
C ALA A 348 -19.54 -30.97 15.43
N PRO A 349 -20.31 -30.00 15.97
CA PRO A 349 -20.30 -29.71 17.39
C PRO A 349 -20.88 -30.88 18.20
N THR A 350 -20.41 -31.08 19.42
CA THR A 350 -20.92 -32.13 20.34
C THR A 350 -21.08 -31.61 21.75
N GLY A 351 -21.88 -32.30 22.58
CA GLY A 351 -22.05 -31.97 24.00
C GLY A 351 -22.44 -30.51 24.22
N GLN A 352 -21.62 -29.78 24.97
CA GLN A 352 -21.82 -28.35 25.23
C GLN A 352 -21.91 -27.51 23.94
N GLY A 353 -21.19 -27.88 22.87
CA GLY A 353 -21.24 -27.14 21.60
C GLY A 353 -22.60 -27.18 20.91
N ILE A 354 -23.38 -28.27 21.07
CA ILE A 354 -24.76 -28.35 20.54
C ILE A 354 -25.65 -27.37 21.30
N ILE A 355 -25.49 -27.28 22.63
CA ILE A 355 -26.22 -26.35 23.49
C ILE A 355 -25.86 -24.91 23.11
N ASP A 356 -24.57 -24.61 22.96
CA ASP A 356 -24.09 -23.27 22.59
C ASP A 356 -24.60 -22.86 21.20
N LYS A 357 -24.59 -23.77 20.22
CA LYS A 357 -25.21 -23.56 18.89
C LYS A 357 -26.70 -23.19 19.02
N GLN A 358 -27.47 -23.94 19.80
CA GLN A 358 -28.91 -23.67 19.97
C GLN A 358 -29.17 -22.34 20.69
N ASN A 359 -28.34 -21.99 21.67
CA ASN A 359 -28.42 -20.71 22.36
C ASN A 359 -28.16 -19.54 21.40
N LEU A 360 -27.13 -19.63 20.56
CA LEU A 360 -26.83 -18.64 19.52
C LEU A 360 -28.00 -18.47 18.54
N ILE A 361 -28.61 -19.56 18.09
CA ILE A 361 -29.80 -19.51 17.21
C ILE A 361 -30.98 -18.83 17.92
N THR A 362 -31.21 -19.16 19.19
CA THR A 362 -32.30 -18.58 20.01
C THR A 362 -32.10 -17.09 20.26
N GLN A 363 -30.83 -16.63 20.34
CA GLN A 363 -30.47 -15.21 20.38
C GLN A 363 -30.68 -14.48 19.03
N GLY A 364 -31.16 -15.17 17.99
CA GLY A 364 -31.44 -14.57 16.68
C GLY A 364 -30.21 -14.47 15.77
N ASN A 365 -29.21 -15.34 15.94
CA ASN A 365 -28.07 -15.45 15.04
C ASN A 365 -28.31 -16.52 13.96
N ASN A 366 -27.68 -16.36 12.80
CA ASN A 366 -27.61 -17.41 11.79
C ASN A 366 -26.38 -18.29 12.08
N VAL A 367 -26.59 -19.58 12.36
CA VAL A 367 -25.51 -20.50 12.73
C VAL A 367 -25.54 -21.74 11.84
N LEU A 368 -24.51 -21.88 11.00
CA LEU A 368 -24.30 -23.04 10.15
C LEU A 368 -23.08 -23.82 10.64
N THR A 369 -23.28 -25.11 10.94
CA THR A 369 -22.21 -26.07 11.21
C THR A 369 -22.49 -27.33 10.40
N ASN A 370 -21.46 -28.17 10.24
CA ASN A 370 -21.65 -29.56 9.80
C ASN A 370 -22.54 -30.39 10.73
#